data_AF-A0A817W9X1-F1
#
_entry.id   AF-A0A817W9X1-F1
#
_cell.length_a   1.000
_cell.length_b   1.000
_cell.length_c   1.000
_cell.angle_alpha   90.00
_cell.angle_beta   90.00
_cell.angle_gamma   90.00
#
_symmetry.space_group_name_H-M   'P 1'
#
loop_
_entity.id
_entity.type
_entity.pdbx_description
1 polymer ?
#
loop_
_entity_poly.entity_id
_entity_poly.type
_entity_poly.pdbx_seq_one_letter_code
_entity_poly.pdbx_strand_id
1 'polypeptide(L)'
;MVFYAINEKLKEQGRSCSDFGIPSPTSVSYSFESKIINKEEELRIGQKMCAMLNQDQRSAADAILASHRKQSTTAAGSCFFIDGP
;
A
#
# COMPACT_ATOMS: atom_id res chain seq x y z
N MET A 1 6.41 -4.08 9.46
CA MET A 1 7.07 -4.62 10.67
C MET A 1 7.69 -3.48 11.51
N VAL A 2 6.93 -2.40 11.80
CA VAL A 2 7.51 -1.13 12.32
C VAL A 2 7.19 -0.89 13.81
N PHE A 3 6.07 -1.43 14.31
CA PHE A 3 5.59 -1.16 15.67
C PHE A 3 6.47 -1.70 16.80
N TYR A 4 7.26 -2.75 16.55
CA TYR A 4 8.20 -3.30 17.54
C TYR A 4 9.33 -2.32 17.88
N ALA A 5 9.79 -1.52 16.92
CA ALA A 5 10.91 -0.60 17.13
C ALA A 5 10.55 0.59 18.05
N ILE A 6 9.30 1.06 18.01
CA ILE A 6 8.84 2.20 18.79
C ILE A 6 8.74 1.83 20.28
N ASN A 7 8.21 0.65 20.58
CA ASN A 7 8.02 0.22 21.98
C ASN A 7 9.37 -0.04 22.67
N GLU A 8 10.35 -0.59 21.96
CA GLU A 8 11.71 -0.76 22.48
C GLU A 8 12.41 0.58 22.75
N LYS A 9 12.25 1.57 21.86
CA LYS A 9 12.78 2.93 22.10
C LYS A 9 12.13 3.67 23.26
N LEU A 10 10.85 3.44 23.51
CA LEU A 10 10.17 4.04 24.67
C LEU A 10 10.66 3.41 25.98
N LYS A 11 10.87 2.09 26.00
CA LYS A 11 11.43 1.39 27.17
C LYS A 11 12.83 1.87 27.53
N GLU A 12 13.70 2.15 26.56
CA GLU A 12 15.03 2.74 26.80
C GLU A 12 14.94 4.05 27.60
N GLN A 13 13.84 4.79 27.48
CA GLN A 13 13.58 6.05 28.17
C GLN A 13 12.71 5.89 29.43
N GLY A 14 12.43 4.65 29.86
CA GLY A 14 11.56 4.35 30.99
C GLY A 14 10.09 4.74 30.75
N ARG A 15 9.68 4.87 29.49
CA ARG A 15 8.31 5.21 29.09
C ARG A 15 7.66 4.04 28.37
N SER A 16 6.35 4.10 28.25
CA SER A 16 5.50 3.13 27.57
C SER A 16 4.54 3.81 26.60
N CYS A 17 4.03 3.08 25.62
CA CYS A 17 2.97 3.59 24.74
C CYS A 17 1.75 4.09 25.54
N SER A 18 1.45 3.46 26.67
CA SER A 18 0.32 3.80 27.54
C SER A 18 0.43 5.20 28.14
N ASP A 19 1.65 5.68 28.39
CA ASP A 19 1.90 7.05 28.90
C ASP A 19 1.48 8.13 27.90
N PHE A 20 1.32 7.76 26.63
CA PHE A 20 0.87 8.63 25.55
C PHE A 20 -0.56 8.32 25.09
N GLY A 21 -1.30 7.50 25.84
CA GLY A 21 -2.63 7.04 25.45
C GLY A 21 -2.63 6.10 24.24
N ILE A 22 -1.47 5.59 23.85
CA ILE A 22 -1.32 4.65 22.73
C ILE A 22 -1.52 3.24 23.30
N PRO A 23 -2.50 2.46 22.79
CA PRO A 23 -2.65 1.08 23.22
C PRO A 23 -1.36 0.30 22.90
N SER A 24 -0.94 -0.55 23.84
CA SER A 24 0.21 -1.43 23.62
C SER A 24 0.04 -2.16 22.29
N PRO A 25 1.09 -2.25 21.44
CA PRO A 25 0.97 -2.94 20.17
C PRO A 25 0.58 -4.40 20.44
N THR A 26 -0.69 -4.72 20.28
CA THR A 26 -1.13 -6.11 20.25
C THR A 26 -0.44 -6.70 19.03
N SER A 27 0.17 -7.87 19.15
CA SER A 27 0.67 -8.63 18.01
C SER A 27 -0.53 -9.12 17.19
N VAL A 28 -1.25 -8.19 16.56
CA VAL A 28 -2.23 -8.52 15.55
C VAL A 28 -1.38 -8.93 14.36
N SER A 29 -1.13 -10.23 14.29
CA SER A 29 -0.74 -10.86 13.05
C SER A 29 -1.91 -10.62 12.10
N TYR A 30 -1.85 -9.52 11.35
CA TYR A 30 -2.60 -9.44 10.12
C TYR A 30 -2.11 -10.64 9.31
N SER A 31 -2.94 -11.69 9.23
CA SER A 31 -2.76 -12.69 8.22
C SER A 31 -2.79 -11.91 6.92
N PHE A 32 -1.62 -11.67 6.35
CA PHE A 32 -1.52 -11.18 5.00
C PHE A 32 -2.04 -12.35 4.18
N GLU A 33 -3.36 -12.39 3.99
CA GLU A 33 -3.96 -13.24 2.99
C GLU A 33 -3.39 -12.75 1.67
N SER A 34 -2.26 -13.35 1.28
CA SER A 34 -1.79 -13.28 -0.08
C SER A 34 -2.87 -13.96 -0.90
N LYS A 35 -3.90 -13.19 -1.27
CA LYS A 35 -4.86 -13.62 -2.27
C LYS A 35 -4.02 -14.10 -3.43
N ILE A 36 -4.20 -15.35 -3.82
CA ILE A 36 -3.59 -15.87 -5.04
C ILE A 36 -4.26 -15.08 -6.15
N ILE A 37 -3.60 -14.00 -6.60
CA ILE A 37 -4.13 -13.15 -7.66
C ILE A 37 -4.02 -13.95 -8.95
N ASN A 38 -5.17 -14.29 -9.53
CA ASN A 38 -5.21 -14.86 -10.87
C ASN A 38 -4.89 -13.75 -11.88
N LYS A 39 -3.61 -13.69 -12.28
CA LYS A 39 -3.09 -12.66 -13.19
C LYS A 39 -3.80 -12.65 -14.55
N GLU A 40 -4.24 -13.81 -15.02
CA GLU A 40 -4.92 -13.93 -16.30
C GLU A 40 -6.32 -13.32 -16.23
N GLU A 41 -7.05 -13.58 -15.15
CA GLU A 41 -8.36 -12.97 -14.92
C GLU A 41 -8.26 -11.46 -14.69
N GLU A 42 -7.25 -11.01 -13.95
CA GLU A 42 -6.97 -9.59 -13.75
C GLU A 42 -6.70 -8.88 -15.09
N LEU A 43 -5.87 -9.47 -15.95
CA LEU A 43 -5.59 -8.93 -17.28
C LEU A 43 -6.85 -8.85 -18.14
N ARG A 44 -7.68 -9.91 -18.13
CA ARG A 44 -8.93 -9.98 -18.88
C ARG A 44 -9.91 -8.89 -18.42
N ILE A 45 -10.07 -8.71 -17.11
CA ILE A 45 -10.92 -7.66 -16.54
C ILE A 45 -10.38 -6.27 -16.92
N GLY A 46 -9.07 -6.05 -16.77
CA GLY A 46 -8.42 -4.78 -17.11
C GLY A 46 -8.64 -4.40 -18.58
N GLN A 47 -8.47 -5.34 -19.50
CA GLN A 47 -8.72 -5.11 -20.93
C GLN A 47 -10.19 -4.76 -21.21
N LYS A 48 -11.12 -5.48 -20.57
CA LYS A 48 -12.56 -5.20 -20.69
C LYS A 48 -12.91 -3.80 -20.18
N MET A 49 -12.36 -3.39 -19.03
CA MET A 49 -12.60 -2.06 -18.46
C MET A 49 -12.03 -0.97 -19.35
N CYS A 50 -10.79 -1.14 -19.86
CA CYS A 50 -10.19 -0.19 -20.78
C CYS A 50 -11.04 -0.01 -22.05
N ALA A 51 -11.60 -1.10 -22.60
CA ALA A 51 -12.46 -1.04 -23.80
C ALA A 51 -13.72 -0.17 -23.62
N MET A 52 -14.18 0.04 -22.38
CA MET A 52 -15.35 0.88 -22.08
C MET A 52 -15.01 2.36 -21.85
N LEU A 53 -13.72 2.71 -21.80
CA LEU A 53 -13.28 4.10 -21.57
C LEU A 53 -13.38 4.93 -22.84
N ASN A 54 -13.80 6.18 -22.67
CA ASN A 54 -13.65 7.19 -23.72
C ASN A 54 -12.18 7.65 -23.86
N GLN A 55 -11.89 8.47 -24.88
CA GLN A 55 -10.52 8.85 -25.23
C GLN A 55 -9.77 9.58 -24.09
N ASP A 56 -10.45 10.46 -23.38
CA ASP A 56 -9.86 11.25 -22.29
C ASP A 56 -9.56 10.37 -21.08
N GLN A 57 -10.49 9.47 -20.72
CA GLN A 57 -10.32 8.51 -19.65
C GLN A 57 -9.20 7.52 -19.94
N ARG A 58 -9.08 7.07 -21.19
CA ARG A 58 -7.99 6.18 -21.61
C ARG A 58 -6.63 6.87 -21.52
N SER A 59 -6.55 8.13 -21.95
CA SER A 59 -5.33 8.93 -21.84
C SER A 59 -4.90 9.13 -20.38
N ALA A 60 -5.87 9.39 -19.48
CA ALA A 60 -5.60 9.49 -18.06
C ALA A 60 -5.14 8.15 -17.45
N ALA A 61 -5.80 7.04 -17.82
CA ALA A 61 -5.42 5.70 -17.36
C ALA A 61 -4.00 5.33 -17.80
N ASP A 62 -3.63 5.61 -19.05
CA ASP A 62 -2.30 5.34 -19.59
C ASP A 62 -1.22 6.16 -18.86
N ALA A 63 -1.49 7.43 -18.53
CA ALA A 63 -0.58 8.28 -17.76
C ALA A 63 -0.35 7.75 -16.33
N ILE A 64 -1.40 7.27 -15.67
CA ILE A 64 -1.33 6.68 -14.33
C ILE A 64 -0.53 5.37 -14.36
N LEU A 65 -0.83 4.48 -15.32
CA LEU A 65 -0.13 3.21 -15.48
C LEU A 65 1.36 3.41 -15.81
N ALA A 66 1.69 4.38 -16.66
CA ALA A 66 3.07 4.74 -16.98
C ALA A 66 3.82 5.26 -15.75
N SER A 67 3.15 6.05 -14.89
CA SER A 67 3.72 6.57 -13.64
C SER A 67 3.97 5.46 -12.62
N HIS A 68 3.02 4.53 -12.48
CA HIS A 68 3.16 3.37 -11.59
C HIS A 68 4.31 2.44 -12.02
N ARG A 69 4.49 2.21 -13.33
CA ARG A 69 5.64 1.43 -13.85
C ARG A 69 6.99 2.06 -13.51
N LYS A 70 7.07 3.38 -13.40
CA LYS A 70 8.31 4.10 -13.02
C LYS A 70 8.59 4.05 -11.51
N GLN A 71 7.56 4.04 -10.67
CA GLN A 71 7.70 4.01 -9.20
C GLN A 71 8.01 2.60 -8.66
N SER A 72 7.64 1.55 -9.41
CA SER A 72 7.80 0.13 -9.06
C SER A 72 9.25 -0.31 -8.77
N THR A 73 10.27 0.48 -9.09
CA THR A 73 11.68 0.17 -8.75
C THR A 73 12.13 0.69 -7.40
N THR A 74 11.36 1.55 -6.71
CA THR A 74 11.92 2.31 -5.56
C THR A 74 11.17 2.21 -4.24
N ALA A 75 9.90 1.78 -4.19
CA ALA A 75 9.21 1.68 -2.91
C ALA A 75 8.11 0.61 -2.92
N ALA A 76 8.40 -0.54 -2.30
CA ALA A 76 7.36 -1.41 -1.78
C ALA A 76 6.67 -0.70 -0.60
N GLY A 77 5.73 0.22 -0.91
CA GLY A 77 4.97 0.91 0.13
C GLY A 77 4.42 2.29 -0.22
N SER A 78 4.73 2.88 -1.38
CA SER A 78 4.21 4.22 -1.70
C SER A 78 2.78 4.16 -2.24
N CYS A 79 1.84 4.78 -1.53
CA CYS A 79 0.47 4.96 -1.97
C CYS A 79 0.37 6.33 -2.63
N PHE A 80 0.17 6.39 -3.96
CA PHE A 80 0.07 7.64 -4.72
C PHE A 80 -0.96 8.64 -4.14
N PHE A 81 -2.04 8.13 -3.53
CA PHE A 81 -3.06 8.97 -2.87
C PHE A 81 -2.58 9.63 -1.57
N ILE A 82 -1.64 9.00 -0.87
CA ILE A 82 -1.11 9.50 0.42
C ILE A 82 0.18 10.30 0.19
N ASP A 83 1.03 9.81 -0.71
CA ASP A 83 2.38 10.32 -0.88
C ASP A 83 2.47 11.40 -1.98
N GLY A 84 1.45 11.52 -2.84
CA GLY A 84 1.45 12.47 -3.94
C GLY A 84 2.41 12.08 -5.08
N PRO A 85 2.53 12.95 -6.10
CA PRO A 85 3.42 12.73 -7.24
C PRO A 85 4.92 12.83 -6.91
#